data_AF-A0A5C8ZI62-F1
#
_entry.id   AF-A0A5C8ZI62-F1
#
_cell.length_a   1.000
_cell.length_b   1.000
_cell.length_c   1.000
_cell.angle_alpha   90.00
_cell.angle_beta   90.00
_cell.angle_gamma   90.00
#
_symmetry.space_group_name_H-M   'P 1'
#
loop_
_entity.id
_entity.type
_entity.pdbx_description
1 polymer ?
#
loop_
_entity_poly.entity_id
_entity_poly.type
_entity_poly.pdbx_seq_one_letter_code
_entity_poly.pdbx_strand_id
1 'polypeptide(L)'
;MPKSPSTLLATLTGTDRPGVTAAVLGALAGRGLEVLDVEQHVVRGHLTLALLTTRGPSSTGDDDRAAELERALRAAAAPFDLEVTTTPGGSSDDPAAGVVVPSGPRSHVTVLAAPLRPEQLALVAGTVADAGASIDAVRSLATATPDHPVTCLELDVRGAEPAALRRDLAAVAASAGVDVAVSPAGLVRHGRRLVVLDVDSTLIQDEVIELIAAHAGPEAQRAVAEVTERAMRGELDFAESLHERVKALAGLDARILAEVRAAVRLTPGAEVLCSVLQRLGFVMALVSGGFAEVVEPLAASLGIARVRANRLEVVDGRLTGRVLGDVVDRAGKATALREFARAEGLDLDRTVAVGDGANDLDMIAAAGLGVAFNAKPLVREQADASLNNPYLDSVLHLLGISREEADEVRRPVSGGAGAGEHAADLQGAVALRPLRREDLPLLGRWLDEPRVARWWPDEHTPEALERDYGPGIDGTDPISLALALTAGGRAFGFVQTYRYDDEPASRAALEALLPVPAGALGIDYLIGEPDLQGRGLGVAVIAAAAAEGLVRHPDAPEVLVSVPLGNRASWRALEKAGFERAAAGEMTPDNPLDPRDHVVYRLARVGDGSTATSASTCRSGAAGMGA
;
A
#
# COMPACT_ATOMS: atom_id res chain seq x y z
N MET A 1 -7.61 15.62 -59.23
CA MET A 1 -8.39 14.70 -58.38
C MET A 1 -7.95 14.94 -56.95
N PRO A 2 -8.88 15.09 -55.98
CA PRO A 2 -8.48 15.16 -54.57
C PRO A 2 -7.80 13.84 -54.20
N LYS A 3 -6.64 13.92 -53.54
CA LYS A 3 -5.92 12.74 -53.02
C LYS A 3 -6.84 12.00 -52.05
N SER A 4 -7.04 10.69 -52.23
CA SER A 4 -7.86 9.90 -51.33
C SER A 4 -7.28 9.92 -49.89
N PRO A 5 -8.13 9.89 -48.86
CA PRO A 5 -7.71 10.04 -47.47
C PRO A 5 -6.76 8.91 -47.07
N SER A 6 -5.63 9.26 -46.45
CA SER A 6 -4.56 8.33 -46.06
C SER A 6 -4.87 7.59 -44.76
N THR A 7 -5.81 8.09 -43.94
CA THR A 7 -6.17 7.53 -42.64
C THR A 7 -7.68 7.34 -42.47
N LEU A 8 -8.06 6.38 -41.62
CA LEU A 8 -9.43 6.15 -41.18
C LEU A 8 -9.47 5.99 -39.65
N LEU A 9 -10.27 6.80 -38.97
CA LEU A 9 -10.64 6.62 -37.58
C LEU A 9 -11.95 5.85 -37.50
N ALA A 10 -11.94 4.68 -36.85
CA ALA A 10 -13.13 3.92 -36.51
C ALA A 10 -13.38 4.00 -35.01
N THR A 11 -14.58 4.40 -34.60
CA THR A 11 -15.00 4.44 -33.21
C THR A 11 -16.17 3.49 -32.99
N LEU A 12 -15.99 2.53 -32.10
CA LEU A 12 -16.99 1.54 -31.73
C LEU A 12 -17.47 1.78 -30.31
N THR A 13 -18.78 1.84 -30.09
CA THR A 13 -19.39 2.14 -28.79
C THR A 13 -20.53 1.19 -28.47
N GLY A 14 -20.62 0.73 -27.22
CA GLY A 14 -21.74 -0.10 -26.77
C GLY A 14 -21.44 -0.84 -25.47
N THR A 15 -22.12 -1.96 -25.22
CA THR A 15 -21.90 -2.78 -24.02
C THR A 15 -20.62 -3.61 -24.18
N ASP A 16 -19.74 -3.57 -23.18
CA ASP A 16 -18.51 -4.34 -23.16
C ASP A 16 -18.78 -5.85 -23.13
N ARG A 17 -17.99 -6.59 -23.91
CA ARG A 17 -18.04 -8.05 -23.99
C ARG A 17 -16.64 -8.60 -24.27
N PRO A 18 -16.27 -9.75 -23.69
CA PRO A 18 -15.01 -10.40 -24.01
C PRO A 18 -14.88 -10.69 -25.51
N GLY A 19 -13.70 -10.38 -26.08
CA GLY A 19 -13.36 -10.72 -27.46
C GLY A 19 -13.68 -9.65 -28.52
N VAL A 20 -14.31 -8.52 -28.15
CA VAL A 20 -14.60 -7.42 -29.09
C VAL A 20 -13.34 -6.95 -29.82
N THR A 21 -12.30 -6.58 -29.08
CA THR A 21 -11.05 -6.05 -29.65
C THR A 21 -10.41 -7.03 -30.64
N ALA A 22 -10.41 -8.32 -30.29
CA ALA A 22 -9.87 -9.38 -31.13
C ALA A 22 -10.70 -9.57 -32.41
N ALA A 23 -12.02 -9.53 -32.32
CA ALA A 23 -12.91 -9.65 -33.47
C ALA A 23 -12.78 -8.46 -34.44
N VAL A 24 -12.72 -7.24 -33.89
CA VAL A 24 -12.55 -6.00 -34.67
C VAL A 24 -11.21 -6.01 -35.40
N LEU A 25 -10.10 -6.22 -34.70
CA LEU A 25 -8.77 -6.28 -35.31
C LEU A 25 -8.63 -7.46 -36.28
N GLY A 26 -9.24 -8.61 -35.95
CA GLY A 26 -9.28 -9.79 -36.83
C GLY A 26 -10.01 -9.51 -38.14
N ALA A 27 -11.09 -8.72 -38.11
CA ALA A 27 -11.81 -8.32 -39.32
C ALA A 27 -10.99 -7.38 -40.22
N LEU A 28 -10.01 -6.69 -39.66
CA LEU A 28 -9.09 -5.80 -40.40
C LEU A 28 -7.82 -6.51 -40.90
N ALA A 29 -7.50 -7.66 -40.32
CA ALA A 29 -6.29 -8.40 -40.64
C ALA A 29 -6.23 -8.79 -42.14
N GLY A 30 -5.02 -8.72 -42.72
CA GLY A 30 -4.79 -9.09 -44.12
C GLY A 30 -5.27 -8.07 -45.16
N ARG A 31 -5.81 -6.92 -44.76
CA ARG A 31 -6.35 -5.90 -45.67
C ARG A 31 -5.34 -4.86 -46.16
N GLY A 32 -4.07 -4.97 -45.76
CA GLY A 32 -3.01 -4.01 -46.10
C GLY A 32 -3.13 -2.68 -45.35
N LEU A 33 -3.66 -2.72 -44.13
CA LEU A 33 -3.76 -1.59 -43.22
C LEU A 33 -2.63 -1.64 -42.19
N GLU A 34 -2.18 -0.46 -41.78
CA GLU A 34 -1.32 -0.27 -40.61
C GLU A 34 -2.14 0.40 -39.51
N VAL A 35 -1.96 -0.05 -38.27
CA VAL A 35 -2.58 0.57 -37.10
C VAL A 35 -1.66 1.68 -36.62
N LEU A 36 -2.16 2.91 -36.61
CA LEU A 36 -1.43 4.08 -36.10
C LEU A 36 -1.66 4.28 -34.61
N ASP A 37 -2.90 4.06 -34.15
CA ASP A 37 -3.27 4.24 -32.75
C ASP A 37 -4.48 3.39 -32.37
N VAL A 38 -4.54 2.98 -31.10
CA VAL A 38 -5.65 2.23 -30.51
C VAL A 38 -5.91 2.74 -29.10
N GLU A 39 -7.09 3.29 -28.87
CA GLU A 39 -7.55 3.68 -27.55
C GLU A 39 -8.80 2.87 -27.19
N GLN A 40 -8.78 2.23 -26.01
CA GLN A 40 -9.91 1.47 -25.50
C GLN A 40 -10.21 1.88 -24.07
N HIS A 41 -11.46 2.28 -23.83
CA HIS A 41 -11.97 2.61 -22.50
C HIS A 41 -13.21 1.78 -22.19
N VAL A 42 -13.25 1.19 -21.00
CA VAL A 42 -14.44 0.52 -20.46
C VAL A 42 -14.82 1.21 -19.17
N VAL A 43 -16.02 1.80 -19.14
CA VAL A 43 -16.56 2.49 -17.97
C VAL A 43 -17.89 1.88 -17.62
N ARG A 44 -17.99 1.23 -16.46
CA ARG A 44 -19.22 0.60 -15.95
C ARG A 44 -19.88 -0.36 -16.96
N GLY A 45 -19.06 -1.14 -17.67
CA GLY A 45 -19.54 -2.09 -18.68
C GLY A 45 -19.91 -1.46 -20.03
N HIS A 46 -19.63 -0.17 -20.24
CA HIS A 46 -19.74 0.48 -21.55
C HIS A 46 -18.35 0.64 -22.17
N LEU A 47 -18.19 0.10 -23.38
CA LEU A 47 -16.97 0.13 -24.18
C LEU A 47 -16.99 1.32 -25.14
N THR A 48 -15.86 2.01 -25.24
CA THR A 48 -15.48 2.85 -26.38
C THR A 48 -14.13 2.37 -26.90
N LEU A 49 -14.08 1.95 -28.17
CA LEU A 49 -12.85 1.52 -28.87
C LEU A 49 -12.64 2.45 -30.07
N ALA A 50 -11.58 3.25 -30.02
CA ALA A 50 -11.12 4.08 -31.13
C ALA A 50 -9.91 3.42 -31.79
N LEU A 51 -9.94 3.31 -33.11
CA LEU A 51 -8.92 2.65 -33.91
C LEU A 51 -8.56 3.55 -35.09
N LEU A 52 -7.34 4.08 -35.08
CA LEU A 52 -6.79 4.87 -36.17
C LEU A 52 -5.93 3.98 -37.06
N THR A 53 -6.28 3.91 -38.34
CA THR A 53 -5.56 3.10 -39.33
C THR A 53 -5.09 3.95 -40.50
N THR A 54 -4.00 3.51 -41.14
CA THR A 54 -3.51 4.06 -42.40
C THR A 54 -3.24 2.96 -43.43
N ARG A 55 -2.98 3.38 -44.67
CA ARG A 55 -2.61 2.49 -45.77
C ARG A 55 -1.18 2.01 -45.57
N GLY A 56 -0.96 0.70 -45.64
CA GLY A 56 0.39 0.15 -45.73
C GLY A 56 1.05 0.48 -47.09
N PRO A 57 2.40 0.55 -47.15
CA PRO A 57 3.18 1.04 -48.29
C PRO A 57 3.01 0.22 -49.58
N SER A 58 2.48 -1.00 -49.50
CA SER A 58 2.24 -1.91 -50.63
C SER A 58 0.79 -1.92 -51.14
N SER A 59 -0.08 -1.01 -50.66
CA SER A 59 -1.50 -0.98 -51.03
C SER A 59 -1.77 -0.05 -52.22
N THR A 60 -2.15 -0.60 -53.37
CA THR A 60 -2.52 0.15 -54.59
C THR A 60 -4.03 0.02 -54.88
N GLY A 61 -4.78 1.13 -54.90
CA GLY A 61 -6.20 1.19 -55.33
C GLY A 61 -7.05 2.18 -54.54
N ASP A 62 -7.86 3.00 -55.23
CA ASP A 62 -8.64 4.12 -54.67
C ASP A 62 -10.18 3.89 -54.60
N ASP A 63 -10.76 4.63 -53.66
CA ASP A 63 -12.16 5.00 -53.37
C ASP A 63 -13.15 4.00 -52.75
N ASP A 64 -13.20 2.71 -53.10
CA ASP A 64 -14.23 1.78 -52.55
C ASP A 64 -13.86 1.07 -51.23
N ARG A 65 -12.62 1.26 -50.75
CA ARG A 65 -12.08 0.55 -49.56
C ARG A 65 -12.59 1.06 -48.22
N ALA A 66 -12.93 2.35 -48.10
CA ALA A 66 -13.46 2.89 -46.84
C ALA A 66 -14.82 2.27 -46.51
N ALA A 67 -15.71 2.16 -47.50
CA ALA A 67 -17.00 1.48 -47.36
C ALA A 67 -16.86 -0.04 -47.14
N GLU A 68 -15.81 -0.66 -47.69
CA GLU A 68 -15.49 -2.07 -47.41
C GLU A 68 -15.01 -2.26 -45.96
N LEU A 69 -14.14 -1.37 -45.49
CA LEU A 69 -13.61 -1.36 -44.14
C LEU A 69 -14.70 -1.09 -43.10
N GLU A 70 -15.56 -0.10 -43.36
CA GLU A 70 -16.75 0.17 -42.56
C GLU A 70 -17.68 -1.04 -42.50
N ARG A 71 -17.93 -1.72 -43.63
CA ARG A 71 -18.72 -2.97 -43.65
C ARG A 71 -18.07 -4.07 -42.83
N ALA A 72 -16.76 -4.27 -42.94
CA ALA A 72 -16.04 -5.28 -42.18
C ALA A 72 -16.13 -5.00 -40.66
N LEU A 73 -15.97 -3.73 -40.27
CA LEU A 73 -16.11 -3.28 -38.89
C LEU A 73 -17.54 -3.49 -38.36
N ARG A 74 -18.56 -3.07 -39.12
CA ARG A 74 -19.97 -3.28 -38.76
C ARG A 74 -20.31 -4.77 -38.64
N ALA A 75 -19.79 -5.61 -39.53
CA ALA A 75 -20.00 -7.05 -39.47
C ALA A 75 -19.32 -7.67 -38.23
N ALA A 76 -18.12 -7.21 -37.86
CA ALA A 76 -17.41 -7.66 -36.67
C ALA A 76 -18.06 -7.16 -35.37
N ALA A 77 -18.65 -5.98 -35.40
CA ALA A 77 -19.34 -5.33 -34.29
C ALA A 77 -20.73 -5.92 -34.01
N ALA A 78 -21.43 -6.39 -35.04
CA ALA A 78 -22.82 -6.85 -34.94
C ALA A 78 -23.06 -7.97 -33.90
N PRO A 79 -22.22 -9.01 -33.75
CA PRO A 79 -22.39 -10.03 -32.69
C PRO A 79 -22.31 -9.46 -31.27
N PHE A 80 -21.70 -8.29 -31.11
CA PHE A 80 -21.50 -7.62 -29.83
C PHE A 80 -22.49 -6.46 -29.59
N ASP A 81 -23.36 -6.16 -30.56
CA ASP A 81 -24.32 -5.05 -30.50
C ASP A 81 -23.64 -3.68 -30.30
N LEU A 82 -22.54 -3.46 -31.01
CA LEU A 82 -21.80 -2.20 -30.98
C LEU A 82 -22.18 -1.29 -32.14
N GLU A 83 -22.35 0.00 -31.83
CA GLU A 83 -22.44 1.05 -32.84
C GLU A 83 -21.05 1.32 -33.41
N VAL A 84 -20.98 1.55 -34.72
CA VAL A 84 -19.73 1.86 -35.43
C VAL A 84 -19.90 3.19 -36.15
N THR A 85 -18.99 4.12 -35.87
CA THR A 85 -18.81 5.36 -36.61
C THR A 85 -17.43 5.35 -37.28
N THR A 86 -17.33 5.87 -38.49
CA THR A 86 -16.04 5.98 -39.19
C THR A 86 -15.87 7.39 -39.73
N THR A 87 -14.68 7.94 -39.55
CA THR A 87 -14.31 9.29 -40.00
C THR A 87 -13.04 9.18 -40.85
N PRO A 88 -13.10 9.46 -42.16
CA PRO A 88 -11.91 9.55 -43.00
C PRO A 88 -11.04 10.75 -42.59
N GLY A 89 -9.73 10.56 -42.47
CA GLY A 89 -8.78 11.65 -42.17
C GLY A 89 -8.39 12.46 -43.41
N GLY A 90 -7.75 13.61 -43.20
CA GLY A 90 -7.29 14.49 -44.29
C GLY A 90 -6.19 13.89 -45.17
N SER A 91 -6.04 14.38 -46.40
CA SER A 91 -5.13 13.86 -47.42
C SER A 91 -3.65 14.28 -47.25
N SER A 92 -3.19 14.51 -46.02
CA SER A 92 -1.80 14.88 -45.77
C SER A 92 -0.89 13.64 -45.89
N ASP A 93 0.24 13.80 -46.59
CA ASP A 93 1.28 12.77 -46.72
C ASP A 93 2.06 12.55 -45.39
N ASP A 94 1.67 13.23 -44.31
CA ASP A 94 2.23 13.10 -42.97
C ASP A 94 1.29 12.24 -42.09
N PRO A 95 1.67 10.99 -41.77
CA PRO A 95 0.89 10.12 -40.90
C PRO A 95 0.74 10.67 -39.46
N ALA A 96 1.59 11.62 -39.04
CA ALA A 96 1.46 12.30 -37.75
C ALA A 96 0.44 13.45 -37.77
N ALA A 97 0.08 13.99 -38.94
CA ALA A 97 -0.84 15.11 -39.05
C ALA A 97 -2.31 14.75 -38.80
N GLY A 98 -2.66 13.45 -38.85
CA GLY A 98 -3.98 12.93 -38.48
C GLY A 98 -4.15 12.66 -36.97
N VAL A 99 -3.04 12.52 -36.25
CA VAL A 99 -3.02 12.44 -34.78
C VAL A 99 -2.93 13.87 -34.27
N VAL A 100 -4.08 14.52 -34.06
CA VAL A 100 -4.11 15.81 -33.36
C VAL A 100 -3.76 15.52 -31.91
N VAL A 101 -2.46 15.46 -31.58
CA VAL A 101 -2.01 15.46 -30.18
C VAL A 101 -2.40 16.83 -29.63
N PRO A 102 -3.34 16.90 -28.68
CA PRO A 102 -3.80 18.20 -28.22
C PRO A 102 -2.65 18.96 -27.55
N SER A 103 -2.20 20.05 -28.17
CA SER A 103 -1.08 20.85 -27.70
C SER A 103 -1.50 21.81 -26.59
N GLY A 104 -0.70 21.93 -25.54
CA GLY A 104 -0.90 22.91 -24.46
C GLY A 104 -0.34 22.43 -23.12
N PRO A 105 -0.20 23.33 -22.12
CA PRO A 105 0.16 22.93 -20.77
C PRO A 105 -0.86 21.94 -20.22
N ARG A 106 -0.38 20.93 -19.51
CA ARG A 106 -1.19 19.87 -18.90
C ARG A 106 -1.02 19.92 -17.39
N SER A 107 -2.10 19.73 -16.67
CA SER A 107 -2.15 19.71 -15.20
C SER A 107 -3.03 18.56 -14.72
N HIS A 108 -2.73 18.05 -13.53
CA HIS A 108 -3.68 17.24 -12.76
C HIS A 108 -4.31 18.14 -11.70
N VAL A 109 -5.64 18.16 -11.68
CA VAL A 109 -6.42 18.82 -10.64
C VAL A 109 -7.05 17.75 -9.76
N THR A 110 -6.57 17.64 -8.53
CA THR A 110 -7.12 16.72 -7.53
C THR A 110 -8.19 17.45 -6.75
N VAL A 111 -9.39 16.87 -6.65
CA VAL A 111 -10.56 17.43 -5.96
C VAL A 111 -11.00 16.44 -4.90
N LEU A 112 -11.08 16.89 -3.65
CA LEU A 112 -11.33 16.01 -2.51
C LEU A 112 -12.35 16.64 -1.55
N ALA A 113 -13.36 15.85 -1.15
CA ALA A 113 -14.36 16.26 -0.17
C ALA A 113 -15.07 15.06 0.48
N ALA A 114 -15.68 15.29 1.65
CA ALA A 114 -16.37 14.29 2.45
C ALA A 114 -17.74 14.81 2.94
N PRO A 115 -18.83 14.62 2.18
CA PRO A 115 -18.91 14.07 0.83
C PRO A 115 -18.62 15.12 -0.25
N LEU A 116 -18.15 14.68 -1.42
CA LEU A 116 -18.07 15.53 -2.62
C LEU A 116 -19.44 15.70 -3.25
N ARG A 117 -19.94 16.93 -3.33
CA ARG A 117 -21.26 17.26 -3.89
C ARG A 117 -21.18 17.71 -5.34
N PRO A 118 -22.23 17.48 -6.15
CA PRO A 118 -22.26 17.93 -7.55
C PRO A 118 -22.00 19.42 -7.72
N GLU A 119 -22.52 20.27 -6.83
CA GLU A 119 -22.36 21.73 -6.90
C GLU A 119 -20.89 22.13 -6.73
N GLN A 120 -20.15 21.43 -5.85
CA GLN A 120 -18.72 21.69 -5.63
C GLN A 120 -17.91 21.30 -6.87
N LEU A 121 -18.18 20.12 -7.46
CA LEU A 121 -17.51 19.68 -8.67
C LEU A 121 -17.86 20.57 -9.88
N ALA A 122 -19.10 21.05 -9.97
CA ALA A 122 -19.52 21.99 -11.01
C ALA A 122 -18.78 23.33 -10.92
N LEU A 123 -18.55 23.86 -9.71
CA LEU A 123 -17.76 25.09 -9.52
C LEU A 123 -16.30 24.89 -9.95
N VAL A 124 -15.69 23.76 -9.59
CA VAL A 124 -14.32 23.41 -10.03
C VAL A 124 -14.26 23.30 -11.55
N ALA A 125 -15.14 22.51 -12.16
CA ALA A 125 -15.17 22.32 -13.60
C ALA A 125 -15.48 23.61 -14.37
N GLY A 126 -16.38 24.45 -13.84
CA GLY A 126 -16.68 25.77 -14.38
C GLY A 126 -15.45 26.69 -14.37
N THR A 127 -14.69 26.69 -13.27
CA THR A 127 -13.46 27.49 -13.15
C THR A 127 -12.36 27.01 -14.11
N VAL A 128 -12.25 25.69 -14.31
CA VAL A 128 -11.36 25.12 -15.34
C VAL A 128 -11.77 25.61 -16.74
N ALA A 129 -13.07 25.65 -17.03
CA ALA A 129 -13.59 26.13 -18.31
C ALA A 129 -13.41 27.65 -18.49
N ASP A 130 -13.62 28.45 -17.44
CA ASP A 130 -13.41 29.91 -17.44
C ASP A 130 -11.94 30.28 -17.69
N ALA A 131 -11.01 29.42 -17.28
CA ALA A 131 -9.59 29.53 -17.60
C ALA A 131 -9.25 29.13 -19.05
N GLY A 132 -10.24 28.76 -19.87
CA GLY A 132 -10.06 28.32 -21.26
C GLY A 132 -9.48 26.90 -21.39
N ALA A 133 -9.47 26.12 -20.30
CA ALA A 133 -8.94 24.77 -20.28
C ALA A 133 -10.03 23.73 -20.57
N SER A 134 -9.60 22.54 -20.99
CA SER A 134 -10.45 21.37 -21.19
C SER A 134 -10.11 20.29 -20.17
N ILE A 135 -11.12 19.54 -19.73
CA ILE A 135 -10.94 18.32 -18.93
C ILE A 135 -10.92 17.15 -19.93
N ASP A 136 -9.74 16.57 -20.13
CA ASP A 136 -9.53 15.44 -21.03
C ASP A 136 -10.02 14.11 -20.40
N ALA A 137 -9.91 13.97 -19.08
CA ALA A 137 -10.40 12.79 -18.34
C ALA A 137 -10.72 13.12 -16.87
N VAL A 138 -11.60 12.31 -16.28
CA VAL A 138 -11.88 12.33 -14.83
C VAL A 138 -11.73 10.93 -14.29
N ARG A 139 -10.91 10.77 -13.24
CA ARG A 139 -10.59 9.49 -12.60
C ARG A 139 -10.97 9.54 -11.13
N SER A 140 -11.40 8.42 -10.58
CA SER A 140 -11.58 8.29 -9.13
C SER A 140 -10.27 7.83 -8.51
N LEU A 141 -9.72 8.63 -7.59
CA LEU A 141 -8.59 8.22 -6.75
C LEU A 141 -9.09 7.59 -5.45
N ALA A 142 -10.22 8.05 -4.90
CA ALA A 142 -10.85 7.45 -3.74
C ALA A 142 -12.37 7.61 -3.82
N THR A 143 -13.09 6.57 -3.40
CA THR A 143 -14.55 6.60 -3.28
C THR A 143 -14.91 6.51 -1.80
N ALA A 144 -15.82 7.36 -1.35
CA ALA A 144 -16.26 7.37 0.04
C ALA A 144 -16.84 6.01 0.45
N THR A 145 -16.38 5.49 1.58
CA THR A 145 -16.91 4.32 2.27
C THR A 145 -17.38 4.71 3.67
N PRO A 146 -18.14 3.86 4.38
CA PRO A 146 -18.55 4.14 5.76
C PRO A 146 -17.37 4.43 6.71
N ASP A 147 -16.23 3.75 6.51
CA ASP A 147 -15.04 3.89 7.36
C ASP A 147 -14.09 5.00 6.88
N HIS A 148 -14.21 5.42 5.63
CA HIS A 148 -13.39 6.47 5.02
C HIS A 148 -14.23 7.33 4.07
N PRO A 149 -14.92 8.38 4.59
CA PRO A 149 -15.96 9.13 3.88
C PRO A 149 -15.41 10.13 2.85
N VAL A 150 -14.15 10.02 2.45
CA VAL A 150 -13.50 10.91 1.50
C VAL A 150 -13.73 10.41 0.07
N THR A 151 -14.27 11.29 -0.78
CA THR A 151 -14.27 11.10 -2.23
C THR A 151 -13.17 11.98 -2.82
N CYS A 152 -12.33 11.39 -3.67
CA CYS A 152 -11.26 12.08 -4.36
C CYS A 152 -11.30 11.78 -5.85
N LEU A 153 -11.36 12.84 -6.66
CA LEU A 153 -11.32 12.77 -8.11
C LEU A 153 -10.04 13.46 -8.63
N GLU A 154 -9.48 12.95 -9.70
CA GLU A 154 -8.41 13.58 -10.46
C GLU A 154 -8.94 13.97 -11.84
N LEU A 155 -8.74 15.22 -12.22
CA LEU A 155 -9.09 15.76 -13.52
C LEU A 155 -7.81 15.97 -14.32
N ASP A 156 -7.72 15.35 -15.49
CA ASP A 156 -6.66 15.60 -16.47
C ASP A 156 -7.02 16.88 -17.23
N VAL A 157 -6.37 18.00 -16.90
CA VAL A 157 -6.68 19.31 -17.46
C VAL A 157 -5.64 19.72 -18.50
N ARG A 158 -6.10 20.29 -19.60
CA ARG A 158 -5.25 20.77 -20.69
C ARG A 158 -5.64 22.18 -21.14
N GLY A 159 -4.64 23.01 -21.41
CA GLY A 159 -4.82 24.33 -22.03
C GLY A 159 -4.70 25.52 -21.07
N ALA A 160 -4.46 25.27 -19.78
CA ALA A 160 -4.19 26.32 -18.79
C ALA A 160 -2.85 26.10 -18.08
N GLU A 161 -2.16 27.20 -17.80
CA GLU A 161 -0.92 27.21 -17.03
C GLU A 161 -1.19 26.79 -15.56
N PRO A 162 -0.43 25.82 -15.00
CA PRO A 162 -0.71 25.28 -13.67
C PRO A 162 -0.80 26.33 -12.56
N ALA A 163 0.07 27.34 -12.59
CA ALA A 163 0.12 28.40 -11.58
C ALA A 163 -1.08 29.34 -11.63
N ALA A 164 -1.60 29.63 -12.83
CA ALA A 164 -2.82 30.43 -12.99
C ALA A 164 -4.03 29.63 -12.52
N LEU A 165 -4.14 28.37 -12.99
CA LEU A 165 -5.23 27.48 -12.63
C LEU A 165 -5.31 27.23 -11.11
N ARG A 166 -4.16 27.06 -10.44
CA ARG A 166 -4.09 26.94 -8.99
C ARG A 166 -4.68 28.14 -8.26
N ARG A 167 -4.31 29.36 -8.70
CA ARG A 167 -4.79 30.60 -8.08
C ARG A 167 -6.31 30.71 -8.16
N ASP A 168 -6.86 30.42 -9.33
CA ASP A 168 -8.30 30.56 -9.58
C ASP A 168 -9.09 29.48 -8.81
N LEU A 169 -8.57 28.24 -8.78
CA LEU A 169 -9.19 27.14 -8.04
C LEU A 169 -9.06 27.27 -6.51
N ALA A 170 -8.04 27.94 -5.98
CA ALA A 170 -7.90 28.15 -4.54
C ALA A 170 -9.07 28.95 -3.95
N ALA A 171 -9.57 29.97 -4.66
CA ALA A 171 -10.73 30.75 -4.22
C ALA A 171 -12.02 29.90 -4.19
N VAL A 172 -12.15 28.99 -5.16
CA VAL A 172 -13.28 28.06 -5.26
C VAL A 172 -13.22 27.02 -4.16
N ALA A 173 -12.03 26.44 -3.92
CA ALA A 173 -11.78 25.48 -2.86
C ALA A 173 -12.24 26.02 -1.50
N ALA A 174 -11.80 27.24 -1.16
CA ALA A 174 -12.14 27.90 0.09
C ALA A 174 -13.64 28.21 0.23
N SER A 175 -14.29 28.70 -0.83
CA SER A 175 -15.71 29.10 -0.77
C SER A 175 -16.67 27.91 -0.86
N ALA A 176 -16.31 26.86 -1.59
CA ALA A 176 -17.14 25.67 -1.77
C ALA A 176 -16.91 24.60 -0.69
N GLY A 177 -15.90 24.75 0.18
CA GLY A 177 -15.57 23.76 1.21
C GLY A 177 -15.09 22.45 0.61
N VAL A 178 -14.22 22.53 -0.41
CA VAL A 178 -13.62 21.39 -1.11
C VAL A 178 -12.11 21.57 -1.14
N ASP A 179 -11.37 20.49 -0.99
CA ASP A 179 -9.92 20.48 -1.10
C ASP A 179 -9.55 20.39 -2.58
N VAL A 180 -8.72 21.32 -3.08
CA VAL A 180 -8.23 21.31 -4.46
C VAL A 180 -6.73 21.46 -4.48
N ALA A 181 -6.07 20.61 -5.27
CA ALA A 181 -4.65 20.71 -5.56
C ALA A 181 -4.41 20.72 -7.07
N VAL A 182 -3.46 21.55 -7.51
CA VAL A 182 -3.06 21.63 -8.92
C VAL A 182 -1.58 21.32 -9.05
N SER A 183 -1.29 20.26 -9.79
CA SER A 183 0.08 19.83 -10.10
C SER A 183 0.31 19.82 -11.61
N PRO A 184 1.53 20.17 -12.09
CA PRO A 184 1.88 19.99 -13.49
C PRO A 184 1.79 18.51 -13.88
N ALA A 185 1.23 18.22 -15.06
CA ALA A 185 1.30 16.89 -15.62
C ALA A 185 2.70 16.60 -16.17
N GLY A 186 3.14 15.34 -16.08
CA GLY A 186 4.43 14.89 -16.60
C GLY A 186 5.19 13.96 -15.65
N LEU A 187 6.39 13.57 -16.08
CA LEU A 187 7.23 12.57 -15.38
C LEU A 187 7.71 13.03 -14.00
N VAL A 188 7.72 14.33 -13.73
CA VAL A 188 8.15 14.90 -12.44
C VAL A 188 7.31 14.34 -11.28
N ARG A 189 6.04 13.97 -11.55
CA ARG A 189 5.21 13.37 -10.50
C ARG A 189 5.61 11.94 -10.16
N HIS A 190 6.32 11.25 -11.05
CA HIS A 190 6.73 9.86 -10.90
C HIS A 190 8.14 9.75 -10.32
N GLY A 191 8.36 8.75 -9.47
CA GLY A 191 9.67 8.45 -8.90
C GLY A 191 9.80 8.82 -7.43
N ARG A 192 10.98 8.51 -6.88
CA ARG A 192 11.31 8.67 -5.45
C ARG A 192 11.24 10.14 -5.04
N ARG A 193 10.52 10.41 -3.94
CA ARG A 193 10.43 11.73 -3.30
C ARG A 193 10.81 11.65 -1.82
N LEU A 194 11.10 12.81 -1.25
CA LEU A 194 11.20 13.00 0.19
C LEU A 194 9.90 13.62 0.70
N VAL A 195 9.25 12.99 1.67
CA VAL A 195 8.09 13.52 2.36
C VAL A 195 8.48 13.88 3.79
N VAL A 196 8.33 15.15 4.12
CA VAL A 196 8.63 15.70 5.44
C VAL A 196 7.33 16.08 6.11
N LEU A 197 7.08 15.51 7.29
CA LEU A 197 5.88 15.77 8.07
C LEU A 197 6.23 16.59 9.31
N ASP A 198 5.40 17.58 9.64
CA ASP A 198 5.29 18.02 11.02
C ASP A 198 4.70 16.90 11.90
N VAL A 199 4.92 17.02 13.20
CA VAL A 199 4.49 16.03 14.18
C VAL A 199 3.22 16.48 14.88
N ASP A 200 3.32 17.49 15.74
CA ASP A 200 2.20 18.01 16.53
C ASP A 200 1.07 18.47 15.60
N SER A 201 -0.17 18.13 15.91
CA SER A 201 -1.37 18.46 15.11
C SER A 201 -1.34 18.02 13.62
N THR A 202 -0.34 17.24 13.20
CA THR A 202 -0.17 16.73 11.83
C THR A 202 -0.02 15.21 11.82
N LEU A 203 1.16 14.66 12.18
CA LEU A 203 1.36 13.21 12.31
C LEU A 203 0.56 12.63 13.49
N ILE A 204 0.45 13.40 14.56
CA ILE A 204 -0.29 13.08 15.78
C ILE A 204 -1.40 14.10 16.01
N GLN A 205 -2.43 13.68 16.75
CA GLN A 205 -3.57 14.55 17.10
C GLN A 205 -3.27 15.50 18.26
N ASP A 206 -2.19 15.25 18.98
CA ASP A 206 -1.87 15.91 20.24
C ASP A 206 -0.76 16.94 20.04
N GLU A 207 -0.68 17.90 20.97
CA GLU A 207 0.46 18.79 21.14
C GLU A 207 1.35 18.22 22.26
N VAL A 208 2.55 17.72 21.94
CA VAL A 208 3.40 16.97 22.89
C VAL A 208 3.66 17.77 24.17
N ILE A 209 3.89 19.07 24.07
CA ILE A 209 4.18 19.91 25.24
C ILE A 209 2.97 20.05 26.17
N GLU A 210 1.76 20.14 25.61
CA GLU A 210 0.52 20.18 26.38
C GLU A 210 0.24 18.82 27.02
N LEU A 211 0.56 17.73 26.31
CA LEU A 211 0.44 16.38 26.82
C LEU A 211 1.38 16.14 28.01
N ILE A 212 2.63 16.61 27.96
CA ILE A 212 3.56 16.58 29.10
C ILE A 212 2.98 17.38 30.28
N ALA A 213 2.49 18.60 30.03
CA ALA A 213 1.93 19.46 31.06
C ALA A 213 0.68 18.85 31.73
N ALA A 214 -0.18 18.18 30.95
CA ALA A 214 -1.36 17.50 31.44
C ALA A 214 -1.00 16.31 32.36
N HIS A 215 0.00 15.50 31.99
CA HIS A 215 0.49 14.40 32.83
C HIS A 215 1.18 14.91 34.10
N ALA A 216 1.78 16.10 34.04
CA ALA A 216 2.45 16.73 35.18
C ALA A 216 1.48 17.30 36.22
N GLY A 217 0.24 17.61 35.79
CA GLY A 217 -0.85 18.04 36.65
C GLY A 217 -1.36 19.46 36.38
N PRO A 218 -2.44 19.90 37.08
CA PRO A 218 -3.18 21.11 36.75
C PRO A 218 -2.40 22.43 36.83
N GLU A 219 -1.30 22.45 37.59
CA GLU A 219 -0.43 23.62 37.71
C GLU A 219 0.44 23.79 36.46
N ALA A 220 1.13 22.73 36.04
CA ALA A 220 1.93 22.73 34.81
C ALA A 220 1.04 22.99 33.58
N GLN A 221 -0.13 22.37 33.52
CA GLN A 221 -1.10 22.58 32.45
C GLN A 221 -1.53 24.06 32.34
N ARG A 222 -1.85 24.71 33.48
CA ARG A 222 -2.20 26.14 33.49
C ARG A 222 -1.02 27.03 33.07
N ALA A 223 0.18 26.74 33.55
CA ALA A 223 1.37 27.51 33.22
C ALA A 223 1.71 27.44 31.73
N VAL A 224 1.65 26.26 31.12
CA VAL A 224 1.88 26.08 29.68
C VAL A 224 0.78 26.77 28.86
N ALA A 225 -0.49 26.61 29.25
CA ALA A 225 -1.62 27.24 28.55
C ALA A 225 -1.51 28.77 28.54
N GLU A 226 -1.14 29.40 29.67
CA GLU A 226 -0.97 30.86 29.76
C GLU A 226 0.11 31.37 28.79
N VAL A 227 1.23 30.66 28.67
CA VAL A 227 2.31 31.02 27.74
C VAL A 227 1.88 30.79 26.28
N THR A 228 1.18 29.69 25.99
CA THR A 228 0.64 29.41 24.64
C THR A 228 -0.32 30.51 24.20
N GLU A 229 -1.23 30.96 25.07
CA GLU A 229 -2.16 32.05 24.77
C GLU A 229 -1.44 33.36 24.46
N ARG A 230 -0.40 33.71 25.23
CA ARG A 230 0.43 34.90 24.99
C ARG A 230 1.16 34.83 23.64
N ALA A 231 1.71 33.67 23.30
CA ALA A 231 2.36 33.43 22.02
C ALA A 231 1.36 33.54 20.85
N MET A 232 0.16 32.99 21.00
CA MET A 232 -0.91 33.12 20.00
C MET A 232 -1.40 34.57 19.81
N ARG A 233 -1.26 35.43 20.82
CA ARG A 233 -1.50 36.89 20.70
C ARG A 233 -0.32 37.65 20.07
N GLY A 234 0.77 36.97 19.75
CA GLY A 234 1.98 37.57 19.17
C GLY A 234 2.84 38.34 20.18
N GLU A 235 2.65 38.10 21.49
CA GLU A 235 3.44 38.75 22.54
C GLU A 235 4.84 38.14 22.72
N LEU A 236 5.04 36.91 22.24
CA LEU A 236 6.28 36.14 22.32
C LEU A 236 6.61 35.60 20.94
N ASP A 237 7.88 35.62 20.56
CA ASP A 237 8.34 34.86 19.39
C ASP A 237 8.31 33.34 19.68
N PHE A 238 8.55 32.53 18.65
CA PHE A 238 8.49 31.07 18.79
C PHE A 238 9.51 30.53 19.81
N ALA A 239 10.75 31.01 19.76
CA ALA A 239 11.82 30.53 20.62
C ALA A 239 11.60 30.97 22.07
N GLU A 240 11.17 32.21 22.29
CA GLU A 240 10.76 32.75 23.59
C GLU A 240 9.60 31.94 24.17
N SER A 241 8.55 31.71 23.38
CA SER A 241 7.40 30.90 23.78
C SER A 241 7.79 29.46 24.13
N LEU A 242 8.67 28.83 23.35
CA LEU A 242 9.17 27.50 23.65
C LEU A 242 9.93 27.47 24.97
N HIS A 243 10.88 28.38 25.17
CA HIS A 243 11.67 28.43 26.41
C HIS A 243 10.79 28.68 27.65
N GLU A 244 9.82 29.59 27.58
CA GLU A 244 8.88 29.84 28.69
C GLU A 244 7.99 28.63 28.98
N ARG A 245 7.46 27.94 27.96
CA ARG A 245 6.67 26.71 28.17
C ARG A 245 7.51 25.58 28.75
N VAL A 246 8.75 25.39 28.27
CA VAL A 246 9.65 24.35 28.78
C VAL A 246 10.09 24.65 30.20
N LYS A 247 10.29 25.92 30.56
CA LYS A 247 10.60 26.35 31.93
C LYS A 247 9.50 25.97 32.92
N ALA A 248 8.24 26.00 32.50
CA ALA A 248 7.11 25.53 33.32
C ALA A 248 7.17 24.02 33.64
N LEU A 249 8.00 23.25 32.93
CA LEU A 249 8.20 21.81 33.12
C LEU A 249 9.41 21.49 34.03
N ALA A 250 10.08 22.51 34.57
CA ALA A 250 11.27 22.32 35.41
C ALA A 250 10.97 21.50 36.67
N GLY A 251 11.84 20.54 36.98
CA GLY A 251 11.76 19.67 38.16
C GLY A 251 10.95 18.39 37.98
N LEU A 252 10.21 18.26 36.87
CA LEU A 252 9.46 17.03 36.56
C LEU A 252 10.40 15.83 36.39
N ASP A 253 9.94 14.67 36.85
CA ASP A 253 10.65 13.40 36.64
C ASP A 253 10.61 13.02 35.16
N ALA A 254 11.76 12.75 34.55
CA ALA A 254 11.87 12.46 33.12
C ALA A 254 11.13 11.18 32.71
N ARG A 255 10.75 10.30 33.66
CA ARG A 255 9.91 9.12 33.39
C ARG A 255 8.54 9.48 32.82
N ILE A 256 8.05 10.71 33.07
CA ILE A 256 6.79 11.21 32.49
C ILE A 256 6.78 11.15 30.95
N LEU A 257 7.96 11.28 30.31
CA LEU A 257 8.07 11.22 28.85
C LEU A 257 7.69 9.84 28.31
N ALA A 258 7.86 8.77 29.09
CA ALA A 258 7.41 7.43 28.69
C ALA A 258 5.89 7.31 28.72
N GLU A 259 5.23 7.91 29.70
CA GLU A 259 3.77 7.94 29.82
C GLU A 259 3.16 8.77 28.69
N VAL A 260 3.74 9.94 28.41
CA VAL A 260 3.35 10.80 27.28
C VAL A 260 3.44 10.03 25.96
N ARG A 261 4.55 9.32 25.70
CA ARG A 261 4.69 8.49 24.49
C ARG A 261 3.60 7.43 24.35
N ALA A 262 3.19 6.80 25.45
CA ALA A 262 2.14 5.79 25.44
C ALA A 262 0.74 6.40 25.21
N ALA A 263 0.55 7.68 25.50
CA ALA A 263 -0.71 8.39 25.34
C ALA A 263 -0.87 9.08 23.97
N VAL A 264 0.21 9.23 23.20
CA VAL A 264 0.19 9.87 21.87
C VAL A 264 -0.75 9.12 20.93
N ARG A 265 -1.62 9.87 20.24
CA ARG A 265 -2.53 9.34 19.21
C ARG A 265 -2.08 9.77 17.83
N LEU A 266 -1.86 8.80 16.97
CA LEU A 266 -1.60 9.05 15.55
C LEU A 266 -2.85 9.64 14.89
N THR A 267 -2.63 10.58 13.97
CA THR A 267 -3.67 11.09 13.10
C THR A 267 -4.22 9.95 12.24
N PRO A 268 -5.55 9.83 12.04
CA PRO A 268 -6.14 8.81 11.19
C PRO A 268 -5.45 8.77 9.82
N GLY A 269 -5.06 7.59 9.37
CA GLY A 269 -4.33 7.42 8.11
C GLY A 269 -2.80 7.64 8.19
N ALA A 270 -2.24 8.10 9.32
CA ALA A 270 -0.80 8.32 9.43
C ALA A 270 0.03 7.05 9.21
N GLU A 271 -0.37 5.93 9.82
CA GLU A 271 0.29 4.62 9.61
C GLU A 271 0.18 4.16 8.15
N VAL A 272 -1.00 4.36 7.54
CA VAL A 272 -1.29 4.01 6.14
C VAL A 272 -0.37 4.81 5.22
N LEU A 273 -0.31 6.12 5.40
CA LEU A 273 0.57 7.03 4.66
C LEU A 273 2.03 6.58 4.75
N CYS A 274 2.56 6.40 5.96
CA CYS A 274 3.95 6.01 6.18
C CYS A 274 4.26 4.67 5.52
N SER A 275 3.39 3.67 5.72
CA SER A 275 3.57 2.32 5.18
C SER A 275 3.58 2.31 3.66
N VAL A 276 2.61 2.97 3.01
CA VAL A 276 2.49 3.01 1.54
C VAL A 276 3.70 3.70 0.93
N LEU A 277 4.03 4.89 1.42
CA LEU A 277 5.13 5.69 0.86
C LEU A 277 6.47 4.96 0.98
N GLN A 278 6.76 4.36 2.14
CA GLN A 278 7.99 3.58 2.33
C GLN A 278 8.07 2.37 1.39
N ARG A 279 6.97 1.64 1.19
CA ARG A 279 6.92 0.50 0.25
C ARG A 279 7.10 0.94 -1.21
N LEU A 280 6.67 2.15 -1.55
CA LEU A 280 6.92 2.78 -2.85
C LEU A 280 8.34 3.38 -2.96
N GLY A 281 9.19 3.23 -1.94
CA GLY A 281 10.57 3.68 -1.92
C GLY A 281 10.76 5.17 -1.64
N PHE A 282 9.72 5.87 -1.18
CA PHE A 282 9.82 7.25 -0.74
C PHE A 282 10.64 7.34 0.55
N VAL A 283 11.31 8.48 0.73
CA VAL A 283 11.97 8.79 1.99
C VAL A 283 11.01 9.57 2.85
N MET A 284 10.85 9.15 4.10
CA MET A 284 10.06 9.86 5.10
C MET A 284 11.02 10.57 6.07
N ALA A 285 10.65 11.78 6.51
CA ALA A 285 11.32 12.48 7.59
C ALA A 285 10.33 13.24 8.47
N LEU A 286 10.66 13.43 9.74
CA LEU A 286 9.90 14.26 10.67
C LEU A 286 10.68 15.51 11.03
N VAL A 287 10.00 16.65 11.04
CA VAL A 287 10.57 17.94 11.44
C VAL A 287 9.59 18.63 12.39
N SER A 288 9.93 18.66 13.67
CA SER A 288 9.00 19.05 14.74
C SER A 288 9.57 20.19 15.59
N GLY A 289 8.68 21.08 16.05
CA GLY A 289 8.97 22.02 17.13
C GLY A 289 8.87 21.40 18.54
N GLY A 290 8.36 20.17 18.65
CA GLY A 290 8.30 19.36 19.85
C GLY A 290 9.63 18.70 20.20
N PHE A 291 9.59 17.60 20.97
CA PHE A 291 10.76 17.06 21.65
C PHE A 291 11.20 15.68 21.13
N ALA A 292 12.50 15.54 20.85
CA ALA A 292 13.10 14.33 20.30
C ALA A 292 12.85 13.10 21.18
N GLU A 293 12.77 13.27 22.50
CA GLU A 293 12.51 12.20 23.47
C GLU A 293 11.14 11.52 23.27
N VAL A 294 10.21 12.18 22.57
CA VAL A 294 8.91 11.66 22.15
C VAL A 294 8.88 11.34 20.65
N VAL A 295 9.43 12.24 19.83
CA VAL A 295 9.38 12.13 18.36
C VAL A 295 10.25 10.99 17.82
N GLU A 296 11.47 10.78 18.34
CA GLU A 296 12.38 9.75 17.80
C GLU A 296 11.83 8.32 18.01
N PRO A 297 11.31 7.94 19.19
CA PRO A 297 10.67 6.63 19.35
C PRO A 297 9.43 6.45 18.47
N LEU A 298 8.62 7.50 18.30
CA LEU A 298 7.44 7.47 17.42
C LEU A 298 7.86 7.26 15.96
N ALA A 299 8.87 8.00 15.49
CA ALA A 299 9.45 7.84 14.17
C ALA A 299 9.96 6.42 13.94
N ALA A 300 10.67 5.87 14.93
CA ALA A 300 11.20 4.51 14.87
C ALA A 300 10.07 3.46 14.75
N SER A 301 8.98 3.60 15.49
CA SER A 301 7.82 2.69 15.36
C SER A 301 7.15 2.74 13.99
N LEU A 302 7.31 3.86 13.26
CA LEU A 302 6.80 4.05 11.90
C LEU A 302 7.86 3.76 10.82
N GLY A 303 9.07 3.29 11.19
CA GLY A 303 10.16 3.04 10.24
C GLY A 303 10.80 4.31 9.65
N ILE A 304 10.60 5.48 10.28
CA ILE A 304 11.13 6.76 9.82
C ILE A 304 12.50 7.01 10.46
N ALA A 305 13.55 6.99 9.64
CA ALA A 305 14.93 7.13 10.11
C ALA A 305 15.41 8.59 10.27
N ARG A 306 14.71 9.56 9.70
CA ARG A 306 15.14 10.97 9.67
C ARG A 306 14.23 11.82 10.54
N VAL A 307 14.81 12.42 11.58
CA VAL A 307 14.09 13.23 12.55
C VAL A 307 14.90 14.49 12.87
N ARG A 308 14.22 15.63 12.92
CA ARG A 308 14.71 16.88 13.52
C ARG A 308 13.68 17.37 14.53
N ALA A 309 14.08 17.51 15.79
CA ALA A 309 13.24 18.01 16.87
C ALA A 309 14.10 18.70 17.94
N ASN A 310 13.47 19.51 18.80
CA ASN A 310 14.13 20.09 19.98
C ASN A 310 14.48 19.00 20.99
N ARG A 311 15.48 19.20 21.86
CA ARG A 311 15.84 18.23 22.91
C ARG A 311 15.65 18.82 24.29
N LEU A 312 14.95 18.13 25.17
CA LEU A 312 14.83 18.56 26.57
C LEU A 312 16.13 18.27 27.33
N GLU A 313 16.60 19.23 28.12
CA GLU A 313 17.73 18.97 29.02
C GLU A 313 17.27 18.20 30.26
N VAL A 314 17.91 17.06 30.51
CA VAL A 314 17.66 16.19 31.66
C VAL A 314 18.93 16.08 32.50
N VAL A 315 18.81 16.38 33.80
CA VAL A 315 19.90 16.24 34.78
C VAL A 315 19.35 15.48 35.98
N ASP A 316 20.08 14.47 36.45
CA ASP A 316 19.70 13.61 37.57
C ASP A 316 18.28 13.01 37.44
N GLY A 317 17.89 12.65 36.20
CA GLY A 317 16.58 12.09 35.89
C GLY A 317 15.43 13.09 35.94
N ARG A 318 15.69 14.40 35.96
CA ARG A 318 14.68 15.46 36.00
C ARG A 318 14.85 16.46 34.86
N LEU A 319 13.72 16.99 34.38
CA LEU A 319 13.71 18.07 33.41
C LEU A 319 14.26 19.36 34.06
N THR A 320 15.22 20.02 33.42
CA THR A 320 15.78 21.28 33.95
C THR A 320 14.94 22.50 33.60
N GLY A 321 14.00 22.36 32.67
CA GLY A 321 13.26 23.46 32.07
C GLY A 321 14.03 24.20 30.97
N ARG A 322 15.03 23.57 30.35
CA ARG A 322 15.78 24.11 29.20
C ARG A 322 15.75 23.15 28.00
N VAL A 323 15.97 23.72 26.82
CA VAL A 323 16.15 22.99 25.56
C VAL A 323 17.65 22.98 25.22
N LEU A 324 18.16 21.86 24.68
CA LEU A 324 19.53 21.70 24.23
C LEU A 324 19.68 22.04 22.75
N GLY A 325 20.79 22.70 22.42
CA GLY A 325 21.15 23.03 21.03
C GLY A 325 20.31 24.16 20.43
N ASP A 326 20.34 24.23 19.10
CA ASP A 326 19.56 25.23 18.36
C ASP A 326 18.08 24.84 18.31
N VAL A 327 17.22 25.84 18.51
CA VAL A 327 15.76 25.64 18.46
C VAL A 327 15.31 25.39 17.02
N VAL A 328 14.52 24.34 16.84
CA VAL A 328 13.82 24.03 15.58
C VAL A 328 12.62 24.98 15.45
N ASP A 329 12.91 26.20 15.02
CA ASP A 329 11.91 27.22 14.69
C ASP A 329 11.43 27.12 13.23
N ARG A 330 10.66 28.11 12.79
CA ARG A 330 10.12 28.18 11.42
C ARG A 330 11.21 28.08 10.34
N ALA A 331 12.32 28.81 10.49
CA ALA A 331 13.43 28.77 9.55
C ALA A 331 14.24 27.46 9.68
N GLY A 332 14.35 26.94 10.91
CA GLY A 332 14.92 25.65 11.23
C GLY A 332 14.21 24.50 10.51
N LYS A 333 12.87 24.53 10.43
CA LYS A 333 12.11 23.51 9.70
C LYS A 333 12.45 23.48 8.21
N ALA A 334 12.50 24.65 7.58
CA ALA A 334 12.90 24.79 6.17
C ALA A 334 14.37 24.38 5.93
N THR A 335 15.24 24.64 6.90
CA THR A 335 16.65 24.21 6.85
C THR A 335 16.75 22.69 6.91
N ALA A 336 16.03 22.04 7.82
CA ALA A 336 15.99 20.59 7.96
C ALA A 336 15.48 19.90 6.69
N LEU A 337 14.43 20.41 6.05
CA LEU A 337 13.94 19.93 4.74
C LEU A 337 15.07 19.94 3.70
N ARG A 338 15.78 21.06 3.55
CA ARG A 338 16.88 21.20 2.58
C ARG A 338 18.06 20.28 2.90
N GLU A 339 18.38 20.09 4.18
CA GLU A 339 19.41 19.15 4.61
C GLU A 339 19.05 17.71 4.28
N PHE A 340 17.82 17.28 4.59
CA PHE A 340 17.35 15.93 4.29
C PHE A 340 17.27 15.68 2.79
N ALA A 341 16.80 16.65 1.99
CA ALA A 341 16.76 16.55 0.54
C ALA A 341 18.17 16.33 -0.04
N ARG A 342 19.14 17.14 0.39
CA ARG A 342 20.55 16.99 -0.01
C ARG A 342 21.15 15.65 0.40
N ALA A 343 20.86 15.18 1.61
CA ALA A 343 21.34 13.89 2.10
C ALA A 343 20.82 12.71 1.27
N GLU A 344 19.62 12.84 0.68
CA GLU A 344 19.01 11.85 -0.20
C GLU A 344 19.34 12.02 -1.68
N GLY A 345 20.09 13.07 -2.04
CA GLY A 345 20.37 13.41 -3.44
C GLY A 345 19.12 13.80 -4.22
N LEU A 346 18.13 14.42 -3.55
CA LEU A 346 16.88 14.86 -4.15
C LEU A 346 16.86 16.40 -4.28
N ASP A 347 16.44 16.87 -5.45
CA ASP A 347 16.12 18.26 -5.68
C ASP A 347 14.85 18.67 -4.92
N LEU A 348 14.69 19.96 -4.61
CA LEU A 348 13.56 20.44 -3.81
C LEU A 348 12.21 20.23 -4.50
N ASP A 349 12.16 20.23 -5.83
CA ASP A 349 10.95 19.91 -6.61
C ASP A 349 10.46 18.45 -6.37
N ARG A 350 11.31 17.57 -5.83
CA ARG A 350 10.99 16.20 -5.41
C ARG A 350 10.74 16.07 -3.91
N THR A 351 10.43 17.17 -3.25
CA THR A 351 10.09 17.17 -1.83
C THR A 351 8.62 17.53 -1.59
N VAL A 352 8.04 16.93 -0.57
CA VAL A 352 6.69 17.22 -0.09
C VAL A 352 6.83 17.62 1.37
N ALA A 353 6.22 18.73 1.77
CA ALA A 353 6.14 19.15 3.16
C ALA A 353 4.68 19.20 3.59
N VAL A 354 4.36 18.61 4.74
CA VAL A 354 3.00 18.61 5.30
C VAL A 354 3.05 19.20 6.71
N GLY A 355 2.20 20.19 6.98
CA GLY A 355 2.07 20.80 8.30
C GLY A 355 0.75 21.55 8.46
N ASP A 356 0.41 21.93 9.68
CA ASP A 356 -0.85 22.62 10.03
C ASP A 356 -0.63 24.09 10.47
N GLY A 357 0.58 24.42 10.93
CA GLY A 357 0.86 25.61 11.68
C GLY A 357 1.62 26.69 10.92
N ALA A 358 1.60 27.92 11.46
CA ALA A 358 2.36 29.04 10.89
C ALA A 358 3.89 28.86 11.02
N ASN A 359 4.32 27.99 11.93
CA ASN A 359 5.70 27.50 12.08
C ASN A 359 6.14 26.62 10.89
N ASP A 360 5.23 26.07 10.10
CA ASP A 360 5.56 25.23 8.94
C ASP A 360 5.70 26.00 7.63
N LEU A 361 5.24 27.26 7.59
CA LEU A 361 5.11 28.04 6.36
C LEU A 361 6.40 28.10 5.53
N ASP A 362 7.58 28.24 6.16
CA ASP A 362 8.84 28.28 5.41
C ASP A 362 9.25 26.90 4.88
N MET A 363 8.89 25.82 5.58
CA MET A 363 9.11 24.45 5.14
C MET A 363 8.15 24.10 3.98
N ILE A 364 6.87 24.44 4.12
CA ILE A 364 5.84 24.31 3.10
C ILE A 364 6.25 25.08 1.84
N ALA A 365 6.65 26.34 1.96
CA ALA A 365 7.06 27.17 0.83
C ALA A 365 8.38 26.73 0.17
N ALA A 366 9.25 26.03 0.90
CA ALA A 366 10.51 25.53 0.37
C ALA A 366 10.38 24.17 -0.35
N ALA A 367 9.28 23.45 -0.14
CA ALA A 367 9.05 22.14 -0.75
C ALA A 367 8.58 22.26 -2.20
N GLY A 368 8.71 21.18 -2.97
CA GLY A 368 8.15 21.08 -4.32
C GLY A 368 6.62 20.96 -4.31
N LEU A 369 6.08 20.39 -3.22
CA LEU A 369 4.66 20.38 -2.90
C LEU A 369 4.48 20.65 -1.40
N GLY A 370 4.04 21.85 -1.05
CA GLY A 370 3.65 22.23 0.30
C GLY A 370 2.17 21.95 0.55
N VAL A 371 1.85 21.14 1.56
CA VAL A 371 0.49 20.72 1.92
C VAL A 371 0.12 21.25 3.30
N ALA A 372 -0.95 22.05 3.35
CA ALA A 372 -1.58 22.48 4.59
C ALA A 372 -2.59 21.42 5.06
N PHE A 373 -2.31 20.72 6.16
CA PHE A 373 -3.19 19.68 6.70
C PHE A 373 -3.99 20.21 7.90
N ASN A 374 -5.32 20.24 7.79
CA ASN A 374 -6.25 20.80 8.79
C ASN A 374 -5.81 22.17 9.36
N ALA A 375 -5.08 22.92 8.54
CA ALA A 375 -4.28 24.05 8.98
C ALA A 375 -5.10 25.29 9.32
N LYS A 376 -4.48 26.33 9.88
CA LYS A 376 -5.15 27.65 10.03
C LYS A 376 -5.30 28.36 8.66
N PRO A 377 -6.26 29.29 8.49
CA PRO A 377 -6.52 29.96 7.20
C PRO A 377 -5.27 30.55 6.53
N LEU A 378 -4.42 31.24 7.31
CA LEU A 378 -3.17 31.82 6.82
C LEU A 378 -2.24 30.79 6.15
N VAL A 379 -2.21 29.57 6.69
CA VAL A 379 -1.36 28.49 6.18
C VAL A 379 -1.97 27.90 4.91
N ARG A 380 -3.30 27.72 4.89
CA ARG A 380 -4.04 27.22 3.71
C ARG A 380 -3.88 28.15 2.51
N GLU A 381 -3.90 29.47 2.73
CA GLU A 381 -3.73 30.47 1.67
C GLU A 381 -2.32 30.48 1.05
N GLN A 382 -1.31 30.01 1.77
CA GLN A 382 0.10 30.04 1.34
C GLN A 382 0.61 28.67 0.83
N ALA A 383 -0.08 27.58 1.14
CA ALA A 383 0.30 26.24 0.69
C ALA A 383 -0.11 25.98 -0.77
N ASP A 384 0.58 25.04 -1.42
CA ASP A 384 0.24 24.61 -2.79
C ASP A 384 -1.07 23.80 -2.85
N ALA A 385 -1.37 23.09 -1.75
CA ALA A 385 -2.57 22.30 -1.55
C ALA A 385 -3.02 22.39 -0.09
N SER A 386 -4.32 22.20 0.13
CA SER A 386 -4.87 22.06 1.49
C SER A 386 -5.72 20.80 1.59
N LEU A 387 -5.68 20.15 2.75
CA LEU A 387 -6.50 18.99 3.11
C LEU A 387 -7.23 19.33 4.40
N ASN A 388 -8.55 19.40 4.36
CA ASN A 388 -9.40 19.85 5.48
C ASN A 388 -10.24 18.70 6.07
N ASN A 389 -9.88 17.47 5.76
CA ASN A 389 -10.45 16.26 6.32
C ASN A 389 -9.47 15.63 7.33
N PRO A 390 -9.94 14.84 8.31
CA PRO A 390 -9.08 14.33 9.39
C PRO A 390 -8.21 13.13 9.00
N TYR A 391 -8.06 12.81 7.71
CA TYR A 391 -7.37 11.60 7.22
C TYR A 391 -6.05 11.99 6.53
N LEU A 392 -4.93 11.74 7.20
CA LEU A 392 -3.58 12.11 6.74
C LEU A 392 -3.15 11.31 5.51
N ASP A 393 -3.67 10.11 5.30
CA ASP A 393 -3.48 9.31 4.09
C ASP A 393 -4.08 9.95 2.83
N SER A 394 -4.92 10.98 2.95
CA SER A 394 -5.35 11.81 1.82
C SER A 394 -4.18 12.46 1.08
N VAL A 395 -3.02 12.61 1.72
CA VAL A 395 -1.77 13.05 1.07
C VAL A 395 -1.38 12.12 -0.08
N LEU A 396 -1.67 10.82 0.00
CA LEU A 396 -1.42 9.85 -1.08
C LEU A 396 -2.11 10.28 -2.39
N HIS A 397 -3.34 10.78 -2.30
CA HIS A 397 -4.11 11.20 -3.46
C HIS A 397 -3.56 12.46 -4.12
N LEU A 398 -2.94 13.36 -3.35
CA LEU A 398 -2.20 14.52 -3.90
C LEU A 398 -0.94 14.08 -4.67
N LEU A 399 -0.43 12.88 -4.38
CA LEU A 399 0.69 12.27 -5.09
C LEU A 399 0.24 11.40 -6.28
N GLY A 400 -1.07 11.38 -6.57
CA GLY A 400 -1.66 10.58 -7.65
C GLY A 400 -1.77 9.09 -7.31
N ILE A 401 -1.67 8.71 -6.03
CA ILE A 401 -1.85 7.34 -5.56
C ILE A 401 -3.32 7.17 -5.18
N SER A 402 -4.01 6.29 -5.90
CA SER A 402 -5.39 5.92 -5.58
C SER A 402 -5.47 5.07 -4.31
N ARG A 403 -6.65 5.03 -3.71
CA ARG A 403 -6.96 4.16 -2.57
C ARG A 403 -6.75 2.69 -2.92
N GLU A 404 -7.11 2.29 -4.14
CA GLU A 404 -6.91 0.92 -4.62
C GLU A 404 -5.41 0.57 -4.69
N GLU A 405 -4.58 1.44 -5.25
CA GLU A 405 -3.12 1.26 -5.28
C GLU A 405 -2.51 1.27 -3.87
N ALA A 406 -2.98 2.16 -2.99
CA ALA A 406 -2.53 2.19 -1.59
C ALA A 406 -2.85 0.87 -0.87
N ASP A 407 -4.05 0.32 -1.08
CA ASP A 407 -4.44 -0.96 -0.53
C ASP A 407 -3.68 -2.12 -1.19
N GLU A 408 -3.38 -2.06 -2.49
CA GLU A 408 -2.53 -3.03 -3.20
C GLU A 408 -1.10 -3.04 -2.66
N VAL A 409 -0.49 -1.88 -2.49
CA VAL A 409 0.86 -1.74 -1.91
C VAL A 409 0.90 -2.27 -0.48
N ARG A 410 -0.16 -2.05 0.29
CA ARG A 410 -0.28 -2.54 1.66
C ARG A 410 -0.57 -4.03 1.74
N ARG A 411 -1.19 -4.62 0.71
CA ARG A 411 -1.30 -6.07 0.60
C ARG A 411 0.11 -6.67 0.57
N PRO A 412 0.38 -7.74 1.32
CA PRO A 412 1.60 -8.50 1.15
C PRO A 412 1.71 -8.92 -0.32
N VAL A 413 2.90 -8.82 -0.92
CA VAL A 413 3.14 -9.20 -2.32
C VAL A 413 2.88 -10.71 -2.47
N SER A 414 1.63 -11.07 -2.71
CA SER A 414 1.23 -12.41 -3.17
C SER A 414 1.45 -12.43 -4.67
N GLY A 415 2.53 -13.09 -5.11
CA GLY A 415 2.85 -13.19 -6.53
C GLY A 415 1.68 -13.70 -7.37
N GLY A 416 1.25 -12.86 -8.31
CA GLY A 416 0.84 -13.24 -9.67
C GLY A 416 -0.56 -13.80 -9.91
N ALA A 417 -1.49 -12.88 -10.16
CA ALA A 417 -2.58 -12.91 -11.16
C ALA A 417 -3.73 -13.93 -11.06
N GLY A 418 -4.96 -13.39 -10.93
CA GLY A 418 -6.17 -13.94 -11.53
C GLY A 418 -7.40 -14.03 -10.61
N ALA A 419 -8.45 -13.26 -10.95
CA ALA A 419 -9.80 -13.22 -10.37
C ALA A 419 -9.90 -12.53 -8.99
N GLY A 420 -10.28 -11.25 -8.88
CA GLY A 420 -11.34 -10.56 -9.62
C GLY A 420 -12.68 -10.86 -8.98
N GLU A 421 -13.01 -10.06 -7.96
CA GLU A 421 -14.30 -9.94 -7.26
C GLU A 421 -14.73 -11.17 -6.42
N HIS A 422 -15.09 -10.93 -5.15
CA HIS A 422 -15.53 -11.88 -4.09
C HIS A 422 -14.45 -12.36 -3.07
N ALA A 423 -13.31 -11.66 -2.95
CA ALA A 423 -12.30 -11.89 -1.91
C ALA A 423 -12.25 -10.78 -0.82
N ALA A 424 -13.27 -9.93 -0.72
CA ALA A 424 -13.30 -8.82 0.24
C ALA A 424 -13.55 -9.23 1.70
N ASP A 425 -13.87 -10.51 1.98
CA ASP A 425 -14.29 -10.96 3.32
C ASP A 425 -13.25 -11.75 4.13
N LEU A 426 -11.98 -11.83 3.69
CA LEU A 426 -11.00 -12.75 4.30
C LEU A 426 -9.65 -12.12 4.68
N GLN A 427 -9.51 -10.80 4.66
CA GLN A 427 -8.28 -10.08 5.06
C GLN A 427 -8.33 -9.50 6.49
N GLY A 428 -9.05 -10.15 7.41
CA GLY A 428 -8.80 -9.96 8.84
C GLY A 428 -7.90 -11.07 9.37
N ALA A 429 -7.19 -10.80 10.47
CA ALA A 429 -6.30 -11.76 11.12
C ALA A 429 -6.95 -13.15 11.25
N VAL A 430 -6.23 -14.20 10.84
CA VAL A 430 -6.65 -15.58 11.13
C VAL A 430 -6.39 -15.81 12.61
N ALA A 431 -7.45 -16.10 13.36
CA ALA A 431 -7.33 -16.47 14.77
C ALA A 431 -7.17 -17.99 14.87
N LEU A 432 -6.25 -18.45 15.72
CA LEU A 432 -6.16 -19.85 16.11
C LEU A 432 -6.90 -20.02 17.43
N ARG A 433 -7.87 -20.94 17.45
CA ARG A 433 -8.61 -21.32 18.65
C ARG A 433 -8.30 -22.77 18.98
N PRO A 434 -7.98 -23.12 20.24
CA PRO A 434 -7.81 -24.52 20.64
C PRO A 434 -8.98 -25.39 20.20
N LEU A 435 -8.67 -26.58 19.66
CA LEU A 435 -9.65 -27.60 19.28
C LEU A 435 -10.38 -28.07 20.54
N ARG A 436 -11.71 -28.22 20.45
CA ARG A 436 -12.55 -28.76 21.51
C ARG A 436 -13.18 -30.07 21.06
N ARG A 437 -13.61 -30.89 22.02
CA ARG A 437 -14.26 -32.17 21.71
C ARG A 437 -15.55 -32.01 20.88
N GLU A 438 -16.25 -30.89 21.05
CA GLU A 438 -17.42 -30.50 20.24
C GLU A 438 -17.09 -30.23 18.76
N ASP A 439 -15.82 -29.95 18.44
CA ASP A 439 -15.35 -29.68 17.08
C ASP A 439 -14.97 -30.96 16.31
N LEU A 440 -14.87 -32.13 16.98
CA LEU A 440 -14.44 -33.38 16.34
C LEU A 440 -15.30 -33.78 15.12
N PRO A 441 -16.65 -33.66 15.14
CA PRO A 441 -17.46 -33.94 13.95
C PRO A 441 -17.15 -33.00 12.77
N LEU A 442 -16.78 -31.74 13.04
CA LEU A 442 -16.38 -30.79 12.01
C LEU A 442 -15.01 -31.16 11.42
N LEU A 443 -14.05 -31.52 12.28
CA LEU A 443 -12.74 -31.99 11.85
C LEU A 443 -12.85 -33.26 11.00
N GLY A 444 -13.68 -34.23 11.41
CA GLY A 444 -13.96 -35.44 10.62
C GLY A 444 -14.47 -35.13 9.22
N ARG A 445 -15.44 -34.19 9.09
CA ARG A 445 -15.92 -33.73 7.78
C ARG A 445 -14.80 -33.18 6.89
N TRP A 446 -13.88 -32.41 7.48
CA TRP A 446 -12.77 -31.83 6.74
C TRP A 446 -11.72 -32.86 6.34
N LEU A 447 -11.46 -33.85 7.19
CA LEU A 447 -10.55 -34.94 6.90
C LEU A 447 -11.10 -35.86 5.80
N ASP A 448 -12.42 -36.05 5.72
CA ASP A 448 -13.10 -36.80 4.66
C ASP A 448 -13.22 -36.04 3.32
N GLU A 449 -12.95 -34.73 3.30
CA GLU A 449 -12.98 -33.94 2.07
C GLU A 449 -11.91 -34.46 1.09
N PRO A 450 -12.24 -34.84 -0.16
CA PRO A 450 -11.31 -35.56 -1.06
C PRO A 450 -9.94 -34.92 -1.28
N ARG A 451 -9.85 -33.59 -1.18
CA ARG A 451 -8.58 -32.85 -1.33
C ARG A 451 -7.70 -32.88 -0.07
N VAL A 452 -8.30 -33.11 1.08
CA VAL A 452 -7.63 -33.28 2.39
C VAL A 452 -7.33 -34.76 2.63
N ALA A 453 -8.32 -35.64 2.47
CA ALA A 453 -8.21 -37.09 2.64
C ALA A 453 -7.05 -37.72 1.83
N ARG A 454 -6.71 -37.11 0.69
CA ARG A 454 -5.54 -37.52 -0.10
C ARG A 454 -4.24 -37.54 0.73
N TRP A 455 -4.06 -36.52 1.58
CA TRP A 455 -2.86 -36.27 2.37
C TRP A 455 -3.02 -36.67 3.84
N TRP A 456 -4.25 -36.98 4.27
CA TRP A 456 -4.61 -37.48 5.60
C TRP A 456 -5.35 -38.81 5.42
N PRO A 457 -4.63 -39.94 5.28
CA PRO A 457 -5.22 -41.20 4.85
C PRO A 457 -5.76 -42.08 5.99
N ASP A 458 -5.64 -41.61 7.24
CA ASP A 458 -6.05 -42.34 8.43
C ASP A 458 -7.58 -42.52 8.51
N GLU A 459 -8.03 -43.38 9.42
CA GLU A 459 -9.45 -43.60 9.65
C GLU A 459 -10.07 -42.39 10.37
N HIS A 460 -11.14 -41.82 9.83
CA HIS A 460 -11.81 -40.63 10.41
C HIS A 460 -13.16 -40.96 11.08
N THR A 461 -13.37 -42.22 11.51
CA THR A 461 -14.56 -42.58 12.30
C THR A 461 -14.60 -41.80 13.61
N PRO A 462 -15.78 -41.54 14.22
CA PRO A 462 -15.87 -40.83 15.49
C PRO A 462 -14.97 -41.43 16.58
N GLU A 463 -14.87 -42.76 16.65
CA GLU A 463 -13.99 -43.47 17.57
C GLU A 463 -12.50 -43.25 17.25
N ALA A 464 -12.13 -43.14 15.98
CA ALA A 464 -10.77 -42.84 15.56
C ALA A 464 -10.39 -41.37 15.86
N LEU A 465 -11.27 -40.41 15.56
CA LEU A 465 -11.04 -39.00 15.88
C LEU A 465 -10.87 -38.78 17.40
N GLU A 466 -11.67 -39.47 18.20
CA GLU A 466 -11.57 -39.45 19.66
C GLU A 466 -10.25 -40.05 20.15
N ARG A 467 -9.82 -41.17 19.55
CA ARG A 467 -8.53 -41.82 19.85
C ARG A 467 -7.34 -40.93 19.49
N ASP A 468 -7.38 -40.27 18.33
CA ASP A 468 -6.22 -39.61 17.74
C ASP A 468 -6.09 -38.13 18.16
N TYR A 469 -7.20 -37.44 18.43
CA TYR A 469 -7.19 -36.02 18.84
C TYR A 469 -7.65 -35.78 20.28
N GLY A 470 -8.37 -36.72 20.90
CA GLY A 470 -8.85 -36.61 22.28
C GLY A 470 -7.74 -36.35 23.31
N PRO A 471 -6.63 -37.10 23.31
CA PRO A 471 -5.51 -36.88 24.22
C PRO A 471 -4.92 -35.46 24.17
N GLY A 472 -4.81 -34.87 22.97
CA GLY A 472 -4.34 -33.50 22.77
C GLY A 472 -5.34 -32.44 23.26
N ILE A 473 -6.65 -32.70 23.13
CA ILE A 473 -7.71 -31.85 23.71
C ILE A 473 -7.66 -31.90 25.24
N ASP A 474 -7.38 -33.06 25.81
CA ASP A 474 -7.30 -33.26 27.27
C ASP A 474 -5.96 -32.79 27.87
N GLY A 475 -5.00 -32.40 27.03
CA GLY A 475 -3.64 -31.99 27.43
C GLY A 475 -2.78 -33.13 27.98
N THR A 476 -3.15 -34.38 27.66
CA THR A 476 -2.38 -35.59 28.01
C THR A 476 -1.36 -35.96 26.94
N ASP A 477 -1.52 -35.40 25.74
CA ASP A 477 -0.56 -35.42 24.63
C ASP A 477 0.03 -34.00 24.47
N PRO A 478 1.37 -33.85 24.33
CA PRO A 478 2.02 -32.55 24.14
C PRO A 478 1.69 -31.85 22.81
N ILE A 479 1.04 -32.51 21.86
CA ILE A 479 0.64 -31.91 20.58
C ILE A 479 -0.46 -30.86 20.81
N SER A 480 -0.20 -29.64 20.34
CA SER A 480 -1.19 -28.56 20.34
C SER A 480 -2.10 -28.63 19.12
N LEU A 481 -3.41 -28.65 19.36
CA LEU A 481 -4.45 -28.75 18.33
C LEU A 481 -5.28 -27.48 18.27
N ALA A 482 -5.44 -26.87 17.08
CA ALA A 482 -6.20 -25.64 16.90
C ALA A 482 -7.01 -25.60 15.60
N LEU A 483 -8.15 -24.92 15.63
CA LEU A 483 -8.91 -24.51 14.46
C LEU A 483 -8.53 -23.09 14.04
N ALA A 484 -8.40 -22.89 12.73
CA ALA A 484 -8.26 -21.58 12.11
C ALA A 484 -9.63 -20.96 11.86
N LEU A 485 -9.80 -19.71 12.29
CA LEU A 485 -11.03 -18.94 12.18
C LEU A 485 -10.85 -17.72 11.28
N THR A 486 -11.86 -17.40 10.45
CA THR A 486 -11.91 -16.13 9.72
C THR A 486 -12.16 -14.98 10.70
N ALA A 487 -12.00 -13.73 10.23
CA ALA A 487 -12.31 -12.54 11.03
C ALA A 487 -13.77 -12.50 11.54
N GLY A 488 -14.70 -13.13 10.81
CA GLY A 488 -16.09 -13.31 11.21
C GLY A 488 -16.35 -14.51 12.13
N GLY A 489 -15.31 -15.20 12.60
CA GLY A 489 -15.40 -16.35 13.51
C GLY A 489 -15.74 -17.70 12.87
N ARG A 490 -15.81 -17.79 11.53
CA ARG A 490 -16.06 -19.06 10.83
C ARG A 490 -14.81 -19.94 10.89
N ALA A 491 -14.92 -21.14 11.45
CA ALA A 491 -13.87 -22.14 11.39
C ALA A 491 -13.69 -22.65 9.96
N PHE A 492 -12.45 -22.73 9.48
CA PHE A 492 -12.16 -23.13 8.09
C PHE A 492 -10.93 -24.03 7.87
N GLY A 493 -10.08 -24.16 8.87
CA GLY A 493 -8.86 -24.96 8.78
C GLY A 493 -8.45 -25.52 10.13
N PHE A 494 -7.49 -26.43 10.11
CA PHE A 494 -6.99 -27.12 11.29
C PHE A 494 -5.46 -27.12 11.28
N VAL A 495 -4.87 -27.05 12.47
CA VAL A 495 -3.42 -26.99 12.71
C VAL A 495 -3.05 -27.89 13.87
N GLN A 496 -1.95 -28.63 13.70
CA GLN A 496 -1.21 -29.27 14.77
C GLN A 496 0.15 -28.60 14.94
N THR A 497 0.64 -28.51 16.17
CA THR A 497 1.99 -28.02 16.48
C THR A 497 2.60 -28.91 17.53
N TYR A 498 3.80 -29.43 17.27
CA TYR A 498 4.49 -30.40 18.13
C TYR A 498 5.99 -30.13 18.16
N ARG A 499 6.70 -30.70 19.14
CA ARG A 499 8.16 -30.70 19.18
C ARG A 499 8.67 -32.01 18.61
N TYR A 500 9.69 -31.95 17.76
CA TYR A 500 10.33 -33.18 17.27
C TYR A 500 11.00 -33.99 18.39
N ASP A 501 11.30 -33.37 19.54
CA ASP A 501 11.80 -34.08 20.73
C ASP A 501 10.76 -35.07 21.31
N ASP A 502 9.47 -34.77 21.15
CA ASP A 502 8.36 -35.59 21.67
C ASP A 502 7.89 -36.64 20.65
N GLU A 503 8.31 -36.53 19.39
CA GLU A 503 7.94 -37.39 18.25
C GLU A 503 9.17 -38.11 17.64
N PRO A 504 9.69 -39.17 18.29
CA PRO A 504 10.96 -39.80 17.92
C PRO A 504 10.94 -40.45 16.53
N ALA A 505 9.78 -40.93 16.07
CA ALA A 505 9.62 -41.51 14.72
C ALA A 505 9.71 -40.43 13.64
N SER A 506 8.96 -39.34 13.79
CA SER A 506 8.97 -38.18 12.88
C SER A 506 10.33 -37.50 12.85
N ARG A 507 10.98 -37.38 14.02
CA ARG A 507 12.35 -36.88 14.13
C ARG A 507 13.35 -37.73 13.36
N ALA A 508 13.34 -39.05 13.54
CA ALA A 508 14.27 -39.96 12.87
C ALA A 508 14.11 -39.92 11.34
N ALA A 509 12.86 -39.81 10.85
CA ALA A 509 12.58 -39.67 9.43
C ALA A 509 13.15 -38.36 8.86
N LEU A 510 13.05 -37.26 9.61
CA LEU A 510 13.56 -35.95 9.20
C LEU A 510 15.08 -35.85 9.30
N GLU A 511 15.68 -36.43 10.34
CA GLU A 511 17.14 -36.49 10.56
C GLU A 511 17.89 -37.21 9.43
N ALA A 512 17.21 -38.10 8.69
CA ALA A 512 17.76 -38.73 7.50
C ALA A 512 18.00 -37.75 6.34
N LEU A 513 17.33 -36.59 6.33
CA LEU A 513 17.44 -35.57 5.27
C LEU A 513 18.24 -34.34 5.69
N LEU A 514 18.15 -33.94 6.96
CA LEU A 514 18.86 -32.78 7.52
C LEU A 514 19.01 -32.89 9.04
N PRO A 515 20.03 -32.27 9.66
CA PRO A 515 20.11 -32.19 11.11
C PRO A 515 18.90 -31.49 11.72
N VAL A 516 18.26 -32.13 12.71
CA VAL A 516 17.13 -31.57 13.45
C VAL A 516 17.63 -31.05 14.81
N PRO A 517 17.65 -29.73 15.05
CA PRO A 517 18.13 -29.18 16.31
C PRO A 517 17.18 -29.55 17.46
N ALA A 518 17.72 -29.65 18.68
CA ALA A 518 16.91 -29.86 19.87
C ALA A 518 15.87 -28.73 20.03
N GLY A 519 14.65 -29.10 20.37
CA GLY A 519 13.52 -28.17 20.49
C GLY A 519 12.92 -27.68 19.18
N ALA A 520 13.34 -28.20 18.01
CA ALA A 520 12.69 -27.87 16.75
C ALA A 520 11.20 -28.21 16.77
N LEU A 521 10.38 -27.33 16.20
CA LEU A 521 8.94 -27.52 16.08
C LEU A 521 8.55 -28.10 14.72
N GLY A 522 7.52 -28.93 14.70
CA GLY A 522 6.78 -29.33 13.51
C GLY A 522 5.38 -28.71 13.50
N ILE A 523 4.86 -28.43 12.31
CA ILE A 523 3.45 -28.03 12.13
C ILE A 523 2.81 -28.82 10.99
N ASP A 524 1.59 -29.32 11.23
CA ASP A 524 0.73 -29.92 10.22
C ASP A 524 -0.53 -29.07 10.07
N TYR A 525 -1.04 -28.94 8.86
CA TYR A 525 -2.15 -28.03 8.59
C TYR A 525 -3.01 -28.45 7.40
N LEU A 526 -4.29 -28.05 7.44
CA LEU A 526 -5.25 -28.25 6.36
C LEU A 526 -6.25 -27.11 6.26
N ILE A 527 -6.79 -26.91 5.05
CA ILE A 527 -7.95 -26.04 4.80
C ILE A 527 -9.14 -26.94 4.46
N GLY A 528 -10.04 -27.07 5.43
CA GLY A 528 -11.14 -28.01 5.37
C GLY A 528 -12.37 -27.52 4.60
N GLU A 529 -12.55 -26.19 4.51
CA GLU A 529 -13.68 -25.60 3.77
C GLU A 529 -13.37 -25.46 2.28
N PRO A 530 -14.05 -26.20 1.37
CA PRO A 530 -13.71 -26.22 -0.05
C PRO A 530 -13.84 -24.86 -0.74
N ASP A 531 -14.82 -24.05 -0.33
CA ASP A 531 -15.06 -22.71 -0.86
C ASP A 531 -13.94 -21.72 -0.48
N LEU A 532 -13.13 -22.04 0.53
CA LEU A 532 -12.05 -21.22 1.06
C LEU A 532 -10.65 -21.70 0.64
N GLN A 533 -10.55 -22.87 0.02
CA GLN A 533 -9.30 -23.35 -0.57
C GLN A 533 -8.84 -22.46 -1.74
N GLY A 534 -7.53 -22.33 -1.92
CA GLY A 534 -6.94 -21.52 -3.00
C GLY A 534 -7.03 -20.00 -2.80
N ARG A 535 -7.63 -19.52 -1.70
CA ARG A 535 -7.79 -18.09 -1.38
C ARG A 535 -6.63 -17.47 -0.58
N GLY A 536 -5.49 -18.15 -0.51
CA GLY A 536 -4.32 -17.68 0.27
C GLY A 536 -4.41 -17.90 1.79
N LEU A 537 -5.55 -18.37 2.31
CA LEU A 537 -5.74 -18.61 3.75
C LEU A 537 -4.76 -19.62 4.35
N GLY A 538 -4.29 -20.61 3.58
CA GLY A 538 -3.26 -21.55 4.04
C GLY A 538 -1.95 -20.86 4.46
N VAL A 539 -1.55 -19.79 3.76
CA VAL A 539 -0.36 -18.99 4.11
C VAL A 539 -0.54 -18.33 5.48
N ALA A 540 -1.71 -17.74 5.72
CA ALA A 540 -2.02 -17.08 6.98
C ALA A 540 -2.10 -18.09 8.15
N VAL A 541 -2.66 -19.28 7.91
CA VAL A 541 -2.72 -20.37 8.90
C VAL A 541 -1.31 -20.84 9.27
N ILE A 542 -0.45 -21.10 8.28
CA ILE A 542 0.94 -21.52 8.49
C ILE A 542 1.72 -20.46 9.27
N ALA A 543 1.60 -19.19 8.88
CA ALA A 543 2.30 -18.09 9.54
C ALA A 543 1.84 -17.92 11.00
N ALA A 544 0.53 -18.00 11.26
CA ALA A 544 -0.02 -17.93 12.61
C ALA A 544 0.43 -19.11 13.48
N ALA A 545 0.42 -20.33 12.93
CA ALA A 545 0.86 -21.54 13.62
C ALA A 545 2.33 -21.48 14.01
N ALA A 546 3.20 -21.07 13.08
CA ALA A 546 4.62 -20.94 13.33
C ALA A 546 4.91 -19.84 14.37
N ALA A 547 4.25 -18.69 14.27
CA ALA A 547 4.42 -17.60 15.22
C ALA A 547 3.95 -17.99 16.64
N GLU A 548 2.75 -18.56 16.77
CA GLU A 548 2.22 -19.00 18.06
C GLU A 548 3.07 -20.13 18.67
N GLY A 549 3.53 -21.08 17.85
CA GLY A 549 4.43 -22.15 18.28
C GLY A 549 5.76 -21.61 18.83
N LEU A 550 6.41 -20.68 18.13
CA LEU A 550 7.67 -20.07 18.57
C LEU A 550 7.51 -19.20 19.82
N VAL A 551 6.34 -18.56 20.00
CA VAL A 551 5.99 -17.83 21.23
C VAL A 551 5.78 -18.80 22.39
N ARG A 552 5.08 -19.91 22.17
CA ARG A 552 4.79 -20.92 23.20
C ARG A 552 6.01 -21.73 23.63
N HIS A 553 6.96 -21.92 22.70
CA HIS A 553 8.21 -22.63 22.96
C HIS A 553 9.41 -21.70 22.70
N PRO A 554 9.78 -20.83 23.65
CA PRO A 554 10.84 -19.85 23.46
C PRO A 554 12.23 -20.45 23.18
N ASP A 555 12.44 -21.70 23.57
CA ASP A 555 13.67 -22.47 23.36
C ASP A 555 13.76 -23.10 21.97
N ALA A 556 12.67 -23.11 21.19
CA ALA A 556 12.66 -23.68 19.85
C ALA A 556 13.46 -22.79 18.86
N PRO A 557 14.53 -23.30 18.24
CA PRO A 557 15.39 -22.50 17.36
C PRO A 557 14.80 -22.32 15.95
N GLU A 558 13.97 -23.25 15.50
CA GLU A 558 13.33 -23.22 14.18
C GLU A 558 12.05 -24.06 14.14
N VAL A 559 11.23 -23.81 13.12
CA VAL A 559 10.11 -24.65 12.71
C VAL A 559 10.52 -25.39 11.43
N LEU A 560 10.39 -26.71 11.41
CA LEU A 560 10.65 -27.56 10.24
C LEU A 560 9.34 -28.20 9.78
N VAL A 561 9.14 -28.27 8.47
CA VAL A 561 7.96 -28.90 7.87
C VAL A 561 8.39 -29.73 6.67
N SER A 562 8.12 -31.04 6.71
CA SER A 562 8.29 -31.95 5.58
C SER A 562 6.99 -32.08 4.80
N VAL A 563 7.06 -31.96 3.48
CA VAL A 563 5.90 -32.06 2.59
C VAL A 563 6.23 -32.96 1.41
N PRO A 564 5.30 -33.86 0.98
CA PRO A 564 5.48 -34.60 -0.26
C PRO A 564 5.70 -33.66 -1.44
N LEU A 565 6.69 -33.94 -2.30
CA LEU A 565 7.03 -33.11 -3.45
C LEU A 565 5.82 -32.88 -4.40
N GLY A 566 4.93 -33.87 -4.48
CA GLY A 566 3.67 -33.80 -5.22
C GLY A 566 2.63 -32.84 -4.64
N ASN A 567 2.72 -32.50 -3.35
CA ASN A 567 1.82 -31.56 -2.69
C ASN A 567 2.25 -30.10 -2.93
N ARG A 568 2.17 -29.68 -4.19
CA ARG A 568 2.59 -28.34 -4.65
C ARG A 568 1.87 -27.20 -3.96
N ALA A 569 0.62 -27.40 -3.56
CA ALA A 569 -0.15 -26.38 -2.85
C ALA A 569 0.44 -26.09 -1.47
N SER A 570 0.81 -27.15 -0.74
CA SER A 570 1.36 -27.04 0.61
C SER A 570 2.75 -26.41 0.63
N TRP A 571 3.72 -26.91 -0.16
CA TRP A 571 5.06 -26.34 -0.12
C TRP A 571 5.14 -24.93 -0.73
N ARG A 572 4.27 -24.57 -1.69
CA ARG A 572 4.13 -23.17 -2.15
C ARG A 572 3.55 -22.27 -1.06
N ALA A 573 2.68 -22.79 -0.20
CA ALA A 573 2.13 -22.02 0.91
C ALA A 573 3.20 -21.76 1.99
N LEU A 574 4.07 -22.75 2.27
CA LEU A 574 5.25 -22.58 3.14
C LEU A 574 6.20 -21.50 2.62
N GLU A 575 6.56 -21.53 1.34
CA GLU A 575 7.39 -20.49 0.71
C GLU A 575 6.80 -19.09 0.89
N LYS A 576 5.49 -18.96 0.67
CA LYS A 576 4.77 -17.68 0.83
C LYS A 576 4.63 -17.26 2.29
N ALA A 577 4.67 -18.20 3.23
CA ALA A 577 4.65 -17.95 4.67
C ALA A 577 6.04 -17.60 5.23
N GLY A 578 7.07 -17.51 4.38
CA GLY A 578 8.43 -17.13 4.77
C GLY A 578 9.34 -18.31 5.12
N PHE A 579 8.91 -19.55 4.90
CA PHE A 579 9.78 -20.71 5.06
C PHE A 579 10.72 -20.87 3.86
N GLU A 580 11.96 -21.23 4.12
CA GLU A 580 12.97 -21.51 3.11
C GLU A 580 13.15 -23.01 2.92
N ARG A 581 13.42 -23.44 1.68
CA ARG A 581 13.67 -24.86 1.40
C ARG A 581 15.03 -25.29 1.98
N ALA A 582 15.01 -26.19 2.95
CA ALA A 582 16.18 -26.67 3.68
C ALA A 582 16.78 -27.96 3.10
N ALA A 583 15.94 -28.90 2.66
CA ALA A 583 16.39 -30.18 2.11
C ALA A 583 15.36 -30.80 1.15
N ALA A 584 15.75 -31.88 0.47
CA ALA A 584 14.86 -32.75 -0.29
C ALA A 584 15.43 -34.17 -0.34
N GLY A 585 14.56 -35.18 -0.34
CA GLY A 585 14.95 -36.58 -0.43
C GLY A 585 13.78 -37.52 -0.17
N GLU A 586 14.06 -38.82 -0.07
CA GLU A 586 13.03 -39.83 0.14
C GLU A 586 12.63 -39.97 1.63
N MET A 587 11.33 -39.95 1.90
CA MET A 587 10.74 -40.32 3.19
C MET A 587 9.62 -41.35 2.98
N THR A 588 9.17 -42.00 4.04
CA THR A 588 7.95 -42.82 3.98
C THR A 588 6.76 -41.87 3.81
N PRO A 589 5.97 -41.98 2.72
CA PRO A 589 4.81 -41.13 2.52
C PRO A 589 3.67 -41.57 3.44
N ASP A 590 2.88 -40.61 3.93
CA ASP A 590 1.69 -40.89 4.75
C ASP A 590 0.68 -41.72 3.96
N ASN A 591 0.48 -41.39 2.68
CA ASN A 591 -0.29 -42.19 1.74
C ASN A 591 0.64 -43.15 0.97
N PRO A 592 0.53 -44.48 1.15
CA PRO A 592 1.41 -45.45 0.50
C PRO A 592 1.35 -45.44 -1.04
N LEU A 593 0.35 -44.77 -1.62
CA LEU A 593 0.20 -44.62 -3.08
C LEU A 593 0.98 -43.42 -3.64
N ASP A 594 1.47 -42.51 -2.80
CA ASP A 594 2.21 -41.33 -3.25
C ASP A 594 3.73 -41.62 -3.39
N PRO A 595 4.44 -40.88 -4.25
CA PRO A 595 5.90 -40.96 -4.35
C PRO A 595 6.58 -40.64 -3.02
N ARG A 596 7.73 -41.28 -2.77
CA ARG A 596 8.54 -41.08 -1.57
C ARG A 596 9.27 -39.73 -1.52
N ASP A 597 9.29 -38.97 -2.61
CA ASP A 597 9.99 -37.69 -2.70
C ASP A 597 9.35 -36.64 -1.79
N HIS A 598 10.14 -36.09 -0.88
CA HIS A 598 9.74 -35.02 0.04
C HIS A 598 10.67 -33.81 -0.09
N VAL A 599 10.12 -32.65 0.29
CA VAL A 599 10.85 -31.40 0.45
C VAL A 599 10.68 -30.92 1.89
N VAL A 600 11.78 -30.48 2.49
CA VAL A 600 11.78 -29.95 3.85
C VAL A 600 11.96 -28.45 3.80
N TYR A 601 11.11 -27.75 4.53
CA TYR A 601 11.11 -26.30 4.69
C TYR A 601 11.45 -25.93 6.13
N ARG A 602 12.14 -24.80 6.30
CA ARG A 602 12.54 -24.27 7.60
C ARG A 602 12.14 -22.81 7.75
N LEU A 603 11.74 -22.45 8.96
CA LEU A 603 11.63 -21.07 9.42
C LEU A 603 12.50 -20.90 10.67
N ALA A 604 13.63 -20.22 10.51
CA ALA A 604 14.53 -19.94 11.63
C ALA A 604 13.94 -18.85 12.53
N ARG A 605 14.13 -18.98 13.85
CA ARG A 605 13.85 -17.89 14.79
C ARG A 605 14.78 -16.73 14.47
N VAL A 606 14.21 -15.55 14.25
CA VAL A 606 14.98 -14.31 14.08
C VAL A 606 15.68 -14.02 15.41
N GLY A 607 17.01 -14.16 15.44
CA GLY A 607 17.79 -13.88 16.64
C GLY A 607 17.95 -12.38 16.89
N ASP A 608 17.85 -11.96 18.15
CA ASP A 608 18.45 -10.70 18.61
C ASP A 608 19.94 -10.71 18.22
N GLY A 609 20.38 -9.66 17.53
CA GLY A 609 21.58 -9.66 16.70
C GLY A 609 22.84 -10.28 17.32
N SER A 610 23.42 -11.25 16.60
CA SER A 610 24.83 -11.60 16.71
C SER A 610 25.34 -12.25 15.41
N THR A 611 26.11 -11.45 14.66
CA THR A 611 27.14 -11.81 13.66
C THR A 611 26.88 -12.96 12.67
N ALA A 612 26.62 -12.62 11.41
CA ALA A 612 26.98 -13.47 10.26
C ALA A 612 28.06 -12.75 9.42
N THR A 613 29.31 -12.95 9.81
CA THR A 613 30.48 -12.73 8.95
C THR A 613 30.86 -14.08 8.37
N SER A 614 30.47 -14.39 7.13
CA SER A 614 31.20 -15.31 6.23
C SER A 614 30.40 -15.60 4.95
N ALA A 615 30.75 -14.94 3.85
CA ALA A 615 30.65 -15.49 2.50
C ALA A 615 31.44 -14.63 1.50
N SER A 616 32.75 -14.52 1.69
CA SER A 616 33.67 -14.07 0.64
C SER A 616 34.59 -15.22 0.25
N THR A 617 34.19 -16.05 -0.70
CA THR A 617 35.08 -16.73 -1.66
C THR A 617 34.29 -17.52 -2.70
N CYS A 618 34.89 -17.69 -3.88
CA CYS A 618 34.44 -18.47 -5.04
C CYS A 618 33.43 -17.81 -6.00
N ARG A 619 33.94 -16.95 -6.89
CA ARG A 619 34.16 -17.31 -8.32
C ARG A 619 34.66 -16.10 -9.13
N SER A 620 35.98 -16.01 -9.31
CA SER A 620 36.58 -15.43 -10.52
C SER A 620 37.60 -16.44 -11.03
N GLY A 621 37.40 -16.89 -12.27
CA GLY A 621 38.14 -18.01 -12.84
C GLY A 621 37.58 -18.39 -14.19
N ALA A 622 37.64 -17.46 -15.15
CA ALA A 622 37.43 -17.75 -16.56
C ALA A 622 38.12 -16.69 -17.42
N ALA A 623 39.43 -16.86 -17.63
CA ALA A 623 40.13 -16.35 -18.80
C ALA A 623 41.39 -17.18 -19.04
N GLY A 624 41.50 -17.75 -20.25
CA GLY A 624 42.80 -18.07 -20.86
C GLY A 624 43.06 -19.54 -21.16
N MET A 625 42.85 -19.90 -22.43
CA MET A 625 43.55 -20.89 -23.29
C MET A 625 42.53 -21.58 -24.20
N GLY A 626 42.59 -21.55 -25.52
CA GLY A 626 43.54 -20.98 -26.47
C GLY A 626 43.24 -21.57 -27.86
N ALA A 627 43.42 -20.78 -28.91
CA ALA A 627 43.81 -21.15 -30.27
C ALA A 627 43.74 -19.90 -31.16
#